data_AF-A0A075JTY9-F1
#
_entry.id   AF-A0A075JTY9-F1
#
_cell.length_a   1.000
_cell.length_b   1.000
_cell.length_c   1.000
_cell.angle_alpha   90.00
_cell.angle_beta   90.00
_cell.angle_gamma   90.00
#
_symmetry.space_group_name_H-M   'P 1'
#
loop_
_entity.id
_entity.type
_entity.pdbx_description
1 polymer ?
#
loop_
_entity_poly.entity_id
_entity_poly.type
_entity_poly.pdbx_seq_one_letter_code
_entity_poly.pdbx_strand_id
1 'polypeptide(L)' 'MLDFISYILPILILLVGLLILLVGKAKKNIKLIGVGIGFIMCLVVLEAPNFIQGFIQGFAEGVN' A
#
# COMPACT_ATOMS: atom_id res chain seq x y z
N MET A 1 18.58 0.02 -10.53
CA MET A 1 17.45 0.21 -11.49
C MET A 1 16.24 -0.61 -11.05
N LEU A 2 16.41 -1.89 -10.70
CA LEU A 2 15.37 -2.71 -10.07
C LEU A 2 14.87 -2.13 -8.74
N ASP A 3 15.75 -1.66 -7.85
CA ASP A 3 15.34 -1.12 -6.53
C ASP A 3 14.48 0.15 -6.64
N PHE A 4 14.75 0.98 -7.65
CA PHE A 4 13.99 2.21 -7.90
C PHE A 4 12.56 1.89 -8.36
N ILE A 5 12.40 0.87 -9.21
CA ILE A 5 11.09 0.39 -9.64
C ILE A 5 10.34 -0.23 -8.46
N SER A 6 11.02 -1.03 -7.64
CA SER A 6 10.43 -1.65 -6.44
C SER A 6 9.94 -0.63 -5.40
N TYR A 7 10.56 0.55 -5.31
CA TYR A 7 10.10 1.61 -4.42
C TYR A 7 8.96 2.46 -4.99
N ILE A 8 8.98 2.74 -6.29
CA ILE A 8 8.02 3.67 -6.91
C ILE A 8 6.72 2.98 -7.31
N LEU A 9 6.80 1.72 -7.73
CA LEU A 9 5.65 0.96 -8.20
C LEU A 9 4.56 0.78 -7.13
N PRO A 10 4.87 0.42 -5.87
CA PRO A 10 3.86 0.31 -4.81
C PRO A 10 3.16 1.63 -4.53
N ILE A 11 3.91 2.75 -4.54
CA ILE A 11 3.37 4.10 -4.32
C ILE A 11 2.39 4.48 -5.43
N LEU A 12 2.73 4.20 -6.69
CA LEU A 12 1.84 4.43 -7.83
C LEU A 12 0.56 3.59 -7.74
N ILE A 13 0.68 2.31 -7.40
CA ILE A 13 -0.49 1.42 -7.25
C ILE A 13 -1.38 1.92 -6.10
N LEU A 14 -0.78 2.40 -5.01
CA LEU A 14 -1.52 2.94 -3.85
C LEU A 14 -2.28 4.21 -4.23
N LEU A 15 -1.66 5.12 -4.99
CA LEU A 15 -2.32 6.31 -5.55
C LEU A 15 -3.49 5.95 -6.46
N VAL A 16 -3.32 4.98 -7.36
CA VAL A 16 -4.38 4.51 -8.26
C VAL A 16 -5.53 3.88 -7.47
N GLY A 17 -5.23 3.02 -6.49
CA GLY A 17 -6.23 2.43 -5.60
C GLY A 17 -7.02 3.48 -4.82
N LEU A 18 -6.33 4.51 -4.32
CA LEU A 18 -6.94 5.63 -3.62
C LEU A 18 -7.86 6.45 -4.54
N LEU A 19 -7.42 6.75 -5.76
CA LEU A 19 -8.24 7.45 -6.76
C LEU A 19 -9.50 6.66 -7.11
N ILE A 20 -9.39 5.35 -7.33
CA ILE A 20 -10.53 4.47 -7.60
C ILE A 20 -11.52 4.49 -6.43
N LEU A 21 -11.00 4.45 -5.20
CA LEU A 21 -11.82 4.49 -3.98
C LEU A 21 -12.54 5.83 -3.82
N LEU A 22 -11.85 6.95 -4.07
CA LEU A 22 -12.42 8.30 -4.04
C LEU A 22 -13.49 8.49 -5.12
N VAL A 23 -13.22 8.06 -6.36
CA VAL A 23 -14.20 8.09 -7.46
C VAL A 23 -15.39 7.18 -7.15
N GLY A 24 -15.14 6.00 -6.60
CA GLY A 24 -16.18 5.07 -6.15
C GLY A 24 -17.09 5.68 -5.09
N LYS A 25 -16.51 6.35 -4.09
CA LYS A 25 -17.24 7.10 -3.06
C LYS A 25 -18.05 8.25 -3.65
N ALA A 26 -17.43 9.07 -4.52
CA ALA A 26 -18.09 10.20 -5.17
C ALA A 26 -19.30 9.76 -6.00
N LYS A 27 -19.20 8.63 -6.71
CA LYS A 27 -20.29 8.07 -7.52
C LYS A 27 -21.23 7.11 -6.75
N LYS A 28 -21.03 6.93 -5.44
CA LYS A 28 -21.73 5.93 -4.60
C LYS A 28 -21.77 4.53 -5.23
N ASN A 29 -20.72 4.16 -5.97
CA ASN A 29 -20.64 2.88 -6.68
C ASN A 29 -19.87 1.87 -5.83
N ILE A 30 -20.59 0.91 -5.27
CA ILE A 30 -20.04 -0.08 -4.34
C ILE A 30 -18.99 -1.01 -4.99
N LYS A 31 -19.09 -1.26 -6.30
CA LYS A 31 -18.12 -2.08 -7.04
C LYS A 31 -16.77 -1.37 -7.11
N LEU A 32 -16.78 -0.07 -7.44
CA LEU A 32 -15.56 0.76 -7.49
C LEU A 32 -14.92 0.91 -6.11
N ILE A 33 -15.73 1.09 -5.06
CA ILE A 33 -15.23 1.13 -3.67
C ILE A 33 -14.57 -0.21 -3.31
N GLY A 34 -15.21 -1.34 -3.64
CA GLY A 34 -14.66 -2.68 -3.39
C GLY A 34 -13.35 -2.93 -4.12
N VAL A 35 -13.22 -2.53 -5.38
CA VAL A 35 -11.98 -2.63 -6.15
C VAL A 35 -10.87 -1.77 -5.54
N GLY A 36 -11.17 -0.53 -5.16
CA GLY A 36 -10.21 0.36 -4.51
C GLY A 36 -9.71 -0.20 -3.18
N ILE A 37 -10.61 -0.72 -2.34
CA ILE A 37 -10.25 -1.38 -1.08
C ILE A 37 -9.38 -2.61 -1.35
N GLY A 38 -9.77 -3.47 -2.31
CA GLY A 38 -9.02 -4.68 -2.66
C GLY A 38 -7.58 -4.36 -3.08
N PHE A 39 -7.38 -3.34 -3.90
CA PHE A 39 -6.05 -2.89 -4.31
C PHE A 39 -5.18 -2.46 -3.13
N ILE A 40 -5.74 -1.64 -2.24
CA ILE A 40 -5.02 -1.17 -1.04
C ILE A 40 -4.69 -2.34 -0.12
N MET A 41 -5.62 -3.29 0.06
CA MET A 41 -5.43 -4.46 0.92
C MET A 41 -4.33 -5.40 0.39
N CYS A 42 -4.29 -5.65 -0.93
CA CYS A 42 -3.22 -6.45 -1.54
C CYS A 42 -1.83 -5.84 -1.31
N LEU A 43 -1.71 -4.52 -1.44
CA LEU A 43 -0.44 -3.82 -1.16
C LEU A 43 -0.06 -3.92 0.32
N VAL A 44 -1.01 -3.75 1.23
CA VAL A 44 -0.76 -3.89 2.67
C VAL A 44 -0.27 -5.30 3.00
N VAL A 45 -0.88 -6.35 2.44
CA VAL A 45 -0.45 -7.73 2.67
C VAL A 45 0.95 -8.00 2.12
N LEU A 46 1.29 -7.42 0.96
CA LEU A 46 2.61 -7.56 0.36
C LEU A 46 3.70 -6.82 1.15
N GLU A 47 3.43 -5.61 1.61
CA GLU A 47 4.44 -4.75 2.26
C GLU A 47 4.48 -4.89 3.80
N ALA A 48 3.43 -5.45 4.42
CA ALA A 48 3.37 -5.62 5.87
C ALA A 48 4.56 -6.42 6.45
N PRO A 49 5.04 -7.53 5.84
CA PRO A 49 6.20 -8.25 6.35
C PRO A 49 7.47 -7.39 6.38
N ASN A 50 7.70 -6.62 5.31
CA ASN A 50 8.85 -5.71 5.21
C ASN A 50 8.76 -4.60 6.25
N PHE A 51 7.57 -4.04 6.44
CA PHE A 51 7.31 -3.02 7.47
C PHE A 51 7.58 -3.56 8.88
N ILE A 52 7.09 -4.76 9.19
CA ILE A 52 7.30 -5.41 10.49
C ILE A 52 8.79 -5.70 10.73
N GLN A 53 9.49 -6.23 9.73
CA GLN A 53 10.94 -6.47 9.84
C GLN A 53 11.72 -5.18 10.07
N GLY A 54 11.44 -4.13 9.29
CA GLY A 54 12.08 -2.83 9.45
C GLY A 54 11.79 -2.21 10.83
N PHE A 55 10.58 -2.36 11.34
CA PHE A 55 10.21 -1.91 12.68
C PHE A 55 10.99 -2.65 13.78
N ILE A 56 11.10 -3.99 13.69
CA ILE A 56 11.85 -4.81 14.64
C ILE A 56 13.34 -4.46 14.61
N GLN A 57 13.93 -4.29 13.41
CA GLN A 57 15.33 -3.91 13.27
C GLN A 57 15.60 -2.52 13.87
N GLY A 58 14.80 -1.52 13.54
CA GLY A 58 14.95 -0.18 14.11
C GLY A 58 14.81 -0.16 15.63
N PHE A 59 13.91 -0.98 16.19
CA PHE A 59 13.79 -1.13 17.63
C PHE A 59 15.00 -1.84 18.26
N ALA A 60 15.50 -2.91 17.64
CA ALA A 60 16.65 -3.65 18.12
C ALA A 60 17.95 -2.81 18.07
N GLU A 61 18.11 -1.98 17.03
CA GLU A 61 19.26 -1.09 16.90
C GLU A 61 19.19 0.12 17.84
N GLY A 62 18.00 0.64 18.14
CA GLY A 62 17.82 1.75 19.08
C GLY A 62 17.95 1.37 20.57
N VAL A 63 18.07 0.08 20.88
CA VAL A 63 18.20 -0.45 22.26
C VAL A 63 19.65 -0.87 22.59
N ASN A 64 20.57 -0.87 21.62
CA ASN A 64 22.02 -1.01 21.83
C ASN A 64 22.71 0.35 21.95
#